data_AF-A0ABD0NGB6-F1
#
_entry.id   AF-A0ABD0NGB6-F1
#
_cell.length_a   1.000
_cell.length_b   1.000
_cell.length_c   1.000
_cell.angle_alpha   90.00
_cell.angle_beta   90.00
_cell.angle_gamma   90.00
#
_symmetry.space_group_name_H-M   'P 1'
#
loop_
_entity.id
_entity.type
_entity.pdbx_description
1 polymer ?
#
loop_
_entity_poly.entity_id
_entity_poly.type
_entity_poly.pdbx_seq_one_letter_code
_entity_poly.pdbx_strand_id
1 'polypeptide(L)' 'HEIRRINLHRGDYSLLVPGLRNTIALDFHFSQSLLYWTDVVEDKIYRGKLSEGG' A
#
# COMPACT_ATOMS: atom_id res chain seq x y z
N HIS A 1 3.68 -8.87 7.76
CA HIS A 1 4.18 -7.66 7.07
C HIS A 1 3.02 -6.76 6.72
N GLU A 2 3.25 -5.49 6.38
CA GLU A 2 2.19 -4.50 6.14
C GLU A 2 2.67 -3.39 5.21
N ILE A 3 1.74 -2.70 4.55
CA ILE A 3 2.02 -1.45 3.81
C ILE A 3 1.56 -0.27 4.68
N ARG A 4 2.46 0.70 4.87
CA ARG A 4 2.21 1.94 5.61
C ARG A 4 2.40 3.16 4.71
N ARG A 5 1.66 4.23 4.99
CA ARG A 5 1.85 5.56 4.42
C ARG A 5 2.45 6.47 5.49
N ILE A 6 3.35 7.35 5.08
CA ILE A 6 3.91 8.40 5.95
C ILE A 6 3.61 9.74 5.31
N ASN A 7 3.04 10.66 6.08
CA ASN A 7 2.91 12.05 5.69
C ASN A 7 4.24 12.76 5.90
N LEU A 8 4.83 13.31 4.84
CA LEU A 8 6.15 13.95 4.93
C LEU A 8 6.11 15.33 5.61
N HIS A 9 4.94 15.97 5.71
CA HIS A 9 4.80 17.28 6.36
C HIS A 9 4.56 17.16 7.86
N ARG A 10 3.68 16.24 8.26
CA ARG A 10 3.27 16.03 9.65
C ARG A 10 4.09 14.95 10.36
N GLY A 11 4.74 14.06 9.60
CA GLY A 11 5.48 12.92 10.13
C GLY A 11 4.58 11.80 10.69
N ASP A 12 3.26 11.91 10.56
CA ASP A 12 2.34 10.86 10.97
C ASP A 12 2.33 9.70 9.97
N TYR A 13 2.07 8.50 10.49
CA TYR A 13 2.01 7.29 9.70
C TYR A 13 0.63 6.64 9.82
N SER A 14 0.15 6.03 8.73
CA SER A 14 -1.11 5.32 8.69
C SER A 14 -0.93 3.92 8.11
N LEU A 15 -1.64 2.93 8.67
CA LEU A 15 -1.68 1.57 8.15
C LEU A 15 -2.62 1.52 6.93
N LEU A 16 -2.10 1.09 5.77
CA LEU A 16 -2.89 0.95 4.55
C LEU A 16 -3.36 -0.48 4.33
N VAL A 17 -2.46 -1.45 4.43
CA VAL A 17 -2.76 -2.87 4.19
C VAL A 17 -2.14 -3.72 5.28
N PRO A 18 -2.94 -4.30 6.20
CA PRO A 18 -2.46 -5.22 7.22
C PRO A 18 -2.26 -6.64 6.65
N GLY A 19 -1.54 -7.48 7.40
CA GLY A 19 -1.59 -8.94 7.22
C GLY A 19 -0.92 -9.50 5.96
N LEU A 20 0.02 -8.78 5.36
CA LEU A 20 0.77 -9.25 4.19
C LEU A 20 1.76 -10.35 4.57
N ARG A 21 1.96 -11.33 3.66
CA ARG A 21 2.90 -12.43 3.86
C ARG A 21 4.31 -12.01 3.47
N ASN A 22 4.53 -11.72 2.19
CA ASN A 22 5.84 -11.30 1.68
C ASN A 22 5.69 -10.36 0.47
N THR A 23 5.50 -9.08 0.76
CA THR A 23 5.42 -8.03 -0.26
C THR A 23 6.80 -7.43 -0.52
N ILE A 24 7.21 -7.43 -1.79
CA ILE A 24 8.57 -7.00 -2.20
C ILE A 24 8.58 -5.78 -3.11
N ALA A 25 7.48 -5.48 -3.81
CA ALA A 25 7.38 -4.35 -4.73
C ALA A 25 6.01 -3.69 -4.63
N LEU A 26 5.98 -2.37 -4.81
CA LEU A 26 4.79 -1.52 -4.78
C LEU A 26 4.89 -0.41 -5.84
N ASP A 27 3.75 0.00 -6.39
CA ASP A 27 3.64 1.15 -7.28
C ASP A 27 2.26 1.81 -7.14
N PHE A 28 2.13 3.07 -7.57
CA PHE A 28 0.95 3.89 -7.35
C PHE A 28 0.50 4.65 -8.61
N HIS A 29 -0.80 4.57 -8.89
CA HIS A 29 -1.44 5.33 -9.96
C HIS A 29 -2.22 6.52 -9.39
N PHE A 30 -1.60 7.70 -9.41
CA PHE A 30 -2.06 8.91 -8.73
C PHE A 30 -3.45 9.38 -9.17
N SER A 31 -3.72 9.44 -10.47
CA SER A 31 -4.99 9.99 -10.98
C SER A 31 -6.22 9.13 -10.62
N GLN A 32 -6.04 7.84 -10.30
CA GLN A 32 -7.15 6.96 -9.88
C GLN A 32 -7.05 6.57 -8.40
N SER A 33 -6.06 7.09 -7.67
CA SER A 33 -5.77 6.72 -6.29
C SER A 33 -5.68 5.20 -6.09
N LEU A 34 -4.97 4.51 -6.98
CA LEU A 34 -4.80 3.04 -6.91
C LEU A 34 -3.39 2.67 -6.48
N LEU A 35 -3.29 1.87 -5.42
CA LEU A 35 -2.05 1.22 -4.99
C LEU A 35 -1.99 -0.20 -5.56
N TYR A 36 -0.82 -0.59 -6.07
CA TYR A 36 -0.53 -1.93 -6.56
C TYR A 36 0.63 -2.51 -5.75
N TRP A 37 0.55 -3.80 -5.42
CA TRP A 37 1.64 -4.49 -4.73
C TRP A 37 1.72 -5.97 -5.13
N THR A 38 2.91 -6.54 -4.98
CA THR A 38 3.17 -7.97 -5.21
C THR A 38 3.19 -8.73 -3.90
N ASP A 39 2.77 -9.99 -3.90
CA ASP A 39 3.09 -10.94 -2.84
C ASP A 39 3.70 -12.21 -3.47
N VAL A 40 4.95 -12.51 -3.12
CA VAL A 40 5.69 -13.62 -3.73
C VAL A 40 5.37 -14.98 -3.11
N VAL A 41 4.74 -15.00 -1.93
CA VAL A 41 4.28 -16.25 -1.32
C VAL A 41 2.97 -16.69 -1.96
N GLU A 42 2.13 -15.73 -2.35
CA GLU A 42 0.85 -16.00 -2.99
C GLU A 42 0.90 -15.99 -4.53
N ASP A 43 2.05 -15.63 -5.10
CA ASP A 43 2.30 -15.50 -6.54
C ASP A 43 1.25 -14.62 -7.25
N LYS A 44 0.98 -13.45 -6.65
CA LYS A 44 -0.10 -12.55 -7.08
C LYS A 44 0.29 -11.08 -7.06
N ILE A 45 -0.37 -10.34 -7.94
CA ILE A 45 -0.42 -8.88 -7.92
C ILE A 45 -1.78 -8.45 -7.40
N TYR A 46 -1.77 -7.59 -6.40
CA TYR A 46 -2.94 -7.02 -5.76
C TYR A 46 -3.07 -5.54 -6.10
N ARG A 47 -4.30 -5.02 -5.96
CA ARG A 47 -4.57 -3.58 -6.04
C ARG A 47 -5.67 -3.15 -5.09
N GLY A 48 -5.63 -1.90 -4.66
CA GLY A 48 -6.66 -1.30 -3.80
C GLY A 48 -6.78 0.20 -4.03
N LYS A 49 -8.00 0.74 -3.86
CA LYS A 49 -8.20 2.20 -3.84
C LYS A 49 -7.73 2.76 -2.51
N LEU A 50 -6.89 3.79 -2.56
CA LEU A 50 -6.60 4.62 -1.41
C LEU A 50 -7.77 5.58 -1.22
N SER A 51 -8.42 5.52 -0.06
CA SER A 51 -9.32 6.58 0.37
C SER A 51 -8.49 7.74 0.95
N GLU A 52 -8.93 8.97 0.73
CA GLU A 52 -8.32 10.16 1.35
C GLU A 52 -8.65 10.30 2.86
N GLY A 53 -9.13 9.24 3.51
CA GLY A 53 -9.46 9.25 4.92
C GLY A 53 -8.22 9.12 5.79
N GLY A 54 -7.66 10.25 6.19
CA GLY A 54 -6.70 10.42 7.30
C GLY A 54 -6.88 11.78 7.92
#